data_AF-A0A2H1FFJ6-F1
#
_entry.id   AF-A0A2H1FFJ6-F1
#
_cell.length_a   1.000
_cell.length_b   1.000
_cell.length_c   1.000
_cell.angle_alpha   90.00
_cell.angle_beta   90.00
_cell.angle_gamma   90.00
#
_symmetry.space_group_name_H-M   'P 1'
#
loop_
_entity.id
_entity.type
_entity.pdbx_description
1 polymer ?
#
loop_
_entity_poly.entity_id
_entity_poly.type
_entity_poly.pdbx_seq_one_letter_code
_entity_poly.pdbx_strand_id
1 'polypeptide(L)'
;MKWSRHILIFAMIGALVLGTQYSFAVPSLVISTSKHVYEYGDLLSINVQVSELVSNSITIHITDSSNKTSAPINLPIYKLNNTITSPFPFYKTTFNPGTYRIDAKYSNSTASVSFDLIDTGKIVIPIEFKSLVKTLEQGSPTDKMYAGVIRELINNNILNVPNYNPTNQTYVPQWFKNNVKWWSNDSISDNEFGMSIEYLIQKGIIQV
;
A
#
# COMPACT_ATOMS: atom_id res chain seq x y z
N MET A 1 -49.64 -27.07 -82.54
CA MET A 1 -49.50 -25.71 -83.10
C MET A 1 -48.39 -25.02 -82.30
N LYS A 2 -47.32 -24.61 -82.97
CA LYS A 2 -46.11 -24.00 -82.40
C LYS A 2 -46.44 -22.67 -81.70
N TRP A 3 -45.58 -22.28 -80.76
CA TRP A 3 -45.07 -20.93 -80.41
C TRP A 3 -44.82 -20.90 -78.88
N SER A 4 -43.80 -20.29 -78.30
CA SER A 4 -42.47 -19.81 -78.69
C SER A 4 -41.76 -19.56 -77.34
N ARG A 5 -40.45 -19.82 -77.29
CA ARG A 5 -39.58 -19.55 -76.14
C ARG A 5 -39.46 -18.06 -75.90
N HIS A 6 -39.70 -17.59 -74.67
CA HIS A 6 -39.05 -16.38 -74.15
C HIS A 6 -38.48 -16.66 -72.75
N ILE A 7 -37.15 -16.63 -72.71
CA ILE A 7 -36.29 -16.64 -71.53
C ILE A 7 -36.31 -15.21 -70.97
N LEU A 8 -36.69 -15.04 -69.70
CA LEU A 8 -36.44 -13.82 -68.94
C LEU A 8 -35.69 -14.20 -67.67
N ILE A 9 -34.37 -14.13 -67.77
CA ILE A 9 -33.42 -14.17 -66.66
C ILE A 9 -33.50 -12.79 -66.00
N PHE A 10 -34.10 -12.71 -64.82
CA PHE A 10 -33.92 -11.55 -63.95
C PHE A 10 -32.77 -11.83 -63.00
N ALA A 11 -31.60 -11.27 -63.32
CA ALA A 11 -30.47 -11.17 -62.42
C ALA A 11 -30.87 -10.29 -61.22
N MET A 12 -31.13 -10.92 -60.08
CA MET A 12 -31.30 -10.22 -58.82
C MET A 12 -29.91 -9.75 -58.39
N ILE A 13 -29.62 -8.48 -58.67
CA ILE A 13 -28.42 -7.78 -58.18
C ILE A 13 -28.54 -7.72 -56.66
N GLY A 14 -27.82 -8.60 -55.97
CA GLY A 14 -27.62 -8.51 -54.54
C GLY A 14 -26.80 -7.25 -54.24
N ALA A 15 -27.45 -6.21 -53.73
CA ALA A 15 -26.76 -5.09 -53.12
C ALA A 15 -26.05 -5.59 -51.86
N LEU A 16 -24.79 -5.96 -52.00
CA LEU A 16 -23.89 -6.28 -50.90
C LEU A 16 -23.63 -4.98 -50.14
N VAL A 17 -24.46 -4.69 -49.14
CA VAL A 17 -24.18 -3.62 -48.17
C VAL A 17 -23.05 -4.13 -47.27
N LEU A 18 -21.80 -3.93 -47.72
CA LEU A 18 -20.62 -4.03 -46.86
C LEU A 18 -20.61 -2.79 -45.96
N GLY A 19 -21.44 -2.81 -44.92
CA GLY A 19 -21.24 -1.95 -43.78
C GLY A 19 -19.96 -2.40 -43.10
N THR A 20 -18.84 -1.70 -43.32
CA THR A 20 -17.65 -1.87 -42.50
C THR A 20 -17.99 -1.35 -41.11
N GLN A 21 -18.47 -2.23 -40.23
CA GLN A 21 -18.50 -1.93 -38.80
C GLN A 21 -17.04 -1.84 -38.34
N TYR A 22 -16.55 -0.60 -38.20
CA TYR A 22 -15.28 -0.36 -37.52
C TYR A 22 -15.48 -0.71 -36.04
N SER A 23 -15.09 -1.91 -35.64
CA SER A 23 -14.94 -2.28 -34.24
C SER A 23 -13.64 -1.67 -33.74
N PHE A 24 -13.70 -0.51 -33.09
CA PHE A 24 -12.55 -0.01 -32.33
C PHE A 24 -12.41 -0.87 -31.06
N ALA A 25 -11.26 -1.54 -30.90
CA ALA A 25 -10.96 -2.24 -29.67
C ALA A 25 -10.83 -1.19 -28.55
N VAL A 26 -11.60 -1.32 -27.48
CA VAL A 26 -11.42 -0.51 -26.28
C VAL A 26 -10.17 -1.01 -25.55
N PRO A 27 -9.24 -0.13 -25.12
CA PRO A 27 -8.06 -0.54 -24.37
C PRO A 27 -8.47 -1.41 -23.18
N SER A 28 -7.85 -2.56 -22.96
CA SER A 28 -8.08 -3.34 -21.73
C SER A 28 -7.24 -2.78 -20.59
N LEU A 29 -7.79 -2.74 -19.38
CA LEU A 29 -7.06 -2.47 -18.15
C LEU A 29 -7.19 -3.69 -17.23
N VAL A 30 -6.05 -4.19 -16.76
CA VAL A 30 -5.98 -5.22 -15.71
C VAL A 30 -5.11 -4.70 -14.59
N ILE A 31 -5.56 -4.86 -13.35
CA ILE A 31 -4.78 -4.54 -12.17
C ILE A 31 -4.69 -5.76 -11.25
N SER A 32 -3.56 -5.89 -10.57
CA SER A 32 -3.37 -6.87 -9.50
C SER A 32 -2.47 -6.27 -8.42
N THR A 33 -2.51 -6.84 -7.22
CA THR A 33 -1.53 -6.54 -6.17
C THR A 33 -0.48 -7.64 -6.12
N SER A 34 0.73 -7.29 -5.69
CA SER A 34 1.83 -8.26 -5.57
C SER A 34 1.61 -9.29 -4.45
N LYS A 35 0.71 -9.01 -3.50
CA LYS A 35 0.22 -9.95 -2.49
C LYS A 35 -1.30 -9.88 -2.38
N HIS A 36 -1.93 -10.97 -1.95
CA HIS A 36 -3.35 -10.96 -1.55
C HIS A 36 -3.55 -10.56 -0.09
N VAL A 37 -2.56 -10.86 0.75
CA VAL A 37 -2.54 -10.51 2.18
C VAL A 37 -1.26 -9.75 2.47
N TYR A 38 -1.43 -8.57 3.05
CA TYR A 38 -0.38 -7.68 3.51
C TYR A 38 -0.37 -7.64 5.04
N GLU A 39 0.80 -7.42 5.60
CA GLU A 39 0.97 -7.13 7.04
C GLU A 39 1.60 -5.75 7.23
N TYR A 40 1.61 -5.27 8.48
CA TYR A 40 2.35 -4.06 8.80
C TYR A 40 3.83 -4.20 8.42
N GLY A 41 4.38 -3.13 7.84
CA GLY A 41 5.74 -3.11 7.30
C GLY A 41 5.83 -3.48 5.81
N ASP A 42 4.79 -4.04 5.21
CA ASP A 42 4.76 -4.26 3.77
C ASP A 42 4.47 -2.97 2.99
N LEU A 43 5.11 -2.84 1.82
CA LEU A 43 4.76 -1.84 0.82
C LEU A 43 3.64 -2.35 -0.07
N LEU A 44 2.61 -1.53 -0.30
CA LEU A 44 1.60 -1.83 -1.31
C LEU A 44 2.26 -1.77 -2.69
N SER A 45 2.07 -2.81 -3.49
CA SER A 45 2.61 -2.90 -4.84
C SER A 45 1.51 -3.36 -5.79
N ILE A 46 1.22 -2.51 -6.78
CA ILE A 46 0.13 -2.67 -7.74
C ILE A 46 0.75 -2.88 -9.12
N ASN A 47 0.43 -3.99 -9.76
CA ASN A 47 0.79 -4.27 -11.14
C ASN A 47 -0.36 -3.85 -12.04
N VAL A 48 -0.06 -3.00 -13.01
CA VAL A 48 -1.00 -2.43 -13.98
C VAL A 48 -0.60 -2.90 -15.37
N GLN A 49 -1.51 -3.56 -16.05
CA GLN A 49 -1.36 -3.98 -17.44
C GLN A 49 -2.42 -3.32 -18.31
N VAL A 50 -1.98 -2.62 -19.36
CA VAL A 50 -2.84 -2.01 -20.39
C VAL A 50 -2.50 -2.61 -21.75
N SER A 51 -3.50 -2.72 -22.65
CA SER A 51 -3.25 -3.23 -24.01
C SER A 51 -2.57 -2.21 -24.93
N GLU A 52 -2.72 -0.92 -24.64
CA GLU A 52 -2.20 0.18 -25.45
C GLU A 52 -2.03 1.46 -24.63
N LEU A 53 -1.11 2.34 -25.05
CA LEU A 53 -0.77 3.59 -24.38
C LEU A 53 -1.61 4.76 -24.89
N VAL A 54 -2.89 4.80 -24.53
CA VAL A 54 -3.84 5.85 -24.95
C VAL A 54 -3.96 7.02 -23.97
N SER A 55 -3.40 6.88 -22.76
CA SER A 55 -3.33 7.90 -21.72
C SER A 55 -1.97 7.88 -21.04
N ASN A 56 -1.52 9.03 -20.53
CA ASN A 56 -0.27 9.17 -19.79
C ASN A 56 -0.39 8.89 -18.28
N SER A 57 -1.62 8.67 -17.79
CA SER A 57 -1.89 8.49 -16.36
C SER A 57 -3.07 7.57 -16.10
N ILE A 58 -3.04 6.95 -14.92
CA ILE A 58 -4.12 6.17 -14.32
C ILE A 58 -4.61 6.89 -13.06
N THR A 59 -5.91 6.89 -12.84
CA THR A 59 -6.52 7.39 -11.61
C THR A 59 -6.89 6.21 -10.73
N ILE A 60 -6.46 6.24 -9.47
CA ILE A 60 -6.74 5.19 -8.48
C ILE A 60 -7.54 5.77 -7.32
N HIS A 61 -8.54 5.01 -6.87
CA HIS A 61 -9.21 5.18 -5.59
C HIS A 61 -8.97 3.94 -4.73
N ILE A 62 -8.68 4.16 -3.45
CA ILE A 62 -8.54 3.08 -2.46
C ILE A 62 -9.67 3.24 -1.46
N THR A 63 -10.47 2.20 -1.30
CA THR A 63 -11.53 2.09 -0.30
C THR A 63 -11.06 1.17 0.82
N ASP A 64 -11.13 1.64 2.06
CA ASP A 64 -10.79 0.84 3.25
C ASP A 64 -11.94 -0.06 3.71
N SER A 65 -11.67 -0.88 4.73
CA SER A 65 -12.63 -1.81 5.33
C SER A 65 -13.84 -1.13 5.98
N SER A 66 -13.77 0.17 6.23
CA SER A 66 -14.87 1.00 6.73
C SER A 66 -15.66 1.68 5.61
N ASN A 67 -15.42 1.29 4.35
CA ASN A 67 -15.97 1.91 3.13
C ASN A 67 -15.58 3.38 2.92
N LYS A 68 -14.56 3.88 3.63
CA LYS A 68 -14.03 5.22 3.38
C LYS A 68 -13.12 5.17 2.17
N THR A 69 -13.37 6.05 1.20
CA THR A 69 -12.63 6.10 -0.06
C THR A 69 -11.67 7.28 -0.09
N SER A 70 -10.47 7.06 -0.61
CA SER A 70 -9.46 8.10 -0.79
C SER A 70 -9.87 9.16 -1.80
N ALA A 71 -9.22 10.31 -1.73
CA ALA A 71 -9.13 11.22 -2.88
C ALA A 71 -8.52 10.49 -4.10
N PRO A 72 -8.78 10.95 -5.34
CA PRO A 72 -8.19 10.36 -6.54
C PRO A 72 -6.66 10.49 -6.52
N ILE A 73 -5.96 9.38 -6.73
CA ILE A 73 -4.51 9.30 -6.83
C ILE A 73 -4.14 9.14 -8.31
N ASN A 74 -3.57 10.19 -8.91
CA ASN A 74 -3.18 10.17 -10.32
C ASN A 74 -1.71 9.77 -10.44
N LEU A 75 -1.44 8.69 -11.17
CA LEU A 75 -0.11 8.11 -11.30
C LEU A 75 0.28 7.96 -12.77
N PRO A 76 1.55 8.21 -13.14
CA PRO A 76 1.98 8.15 -14.52
C PRO A 76 2.03 6.70 -15.05
N ILE A 77 1.65 6.53 -16.31
CA ILE A 77 1.74 5.27 -17.06
C ILE A 77 2.57 5.53 -18.31
N TYR A 78 3.68 4.78 -18.45
CA TYR A 78 4.66 4.98 -19.52
C TYR A 78 4.96 3.71 -20.31
N LYS A 79 4.53 2.55 -19.84
CA LYS A 79 4.67 1.23 -20.50
C LYS A 79 3.36 0.46 -20.44
N LEU A 80 3.25 -0.61 -21.22
CA LEU A 80 2.07 -1.50 -21.16
C LEU A 80 1.95 -2.18 -19.80
N ASN A 81 3.08 -2.51 -19.18
CA ASN A 81 3.16 -3.08 -17.84
C ASN A 81 3.88 -2.08 -16.93
N ASN A 82 3.25 -1.69 -15.83
CA ASN A 82 3.84 -0.83 -14.81
C ASN A 82 3.65 -1.46 -13.43
N THR A 83 4.62 -1.28 -12.56
CA THR A 83 4.50 -1.60 -11.14
C THR A 83 4.56 -0.30 -10.36
N ILE A 84 3.53 -0.06 -9.57
CA ILE A 84 3.39 1.11 -8.71
C ILE A 84 3.57 0.64 -7.27
N THR A 85 4.49 1.24 -6.54
CA THR A 85 4.77 0.88 -5.14
C THR A 85 4.50 2.08 -4.24
N SER A 86 3.88 1.86 -3.09
CA SER A 86 3.67 2.92 -2.10
C SER A 86 5.01 3.48 -1.61
N PRO A 87 5.09 4.78 -1.29
CA PRO A 87 6.33 5.38 -0.80
C PRO A 87 6.66 5.00 0.65
N PHE A 88 5.68 4.48 1.40
CA PHE A 88 5.82 4.03 2.77
C PHE A 88 5.03 2.74 2.99
N PRO A 89 5.44 1.91 3.97
CA PRO A 89 4.74 0.67 4.27
C PRO A 89 3.46 0.92 5.05
N PHE A 90 2.65 -0.12 5.22
CA PHE A 90 1.50 -0.06 6.13
C PHE A 90 1.96 0.07 7.58
N TYR A 91 1.57 1.17 8.23
CA TYR A 91 1.75 1.39 9.67
C TYR A 91 0.43 1.24 10.42
N LYS A 92 0.50 0.62 11.59
CA LYS A 92 -0.64 0.46 12.51
C LYS A 92 -1.29 1.78 12.93
N THR A 93 -0.50 2.85 13.02
CA THR A 93 -0.98 4.20 13.37
C THR A 93 -1.86 4.85 12.30
N THR A 94 -1.80 4.33 11.06
CA THR A 94 -2.47 4.95 9.90
C THR A 94 -3.51 4.04 9.27
N PHE A 95 -3.27 2.72 9.27
CA PHE A 95 -4.08 1.74 8.54
C PHE A 95 -4.66 0.70 9.50
N ASN A 96 -5.99 0.61 9.50
CA ASN A 96 -6.69 -0.42 10.23
C ASN A 96 -6.70 -1.73 9.43
N PRO A 97 -6.66 -2.90 10.09
CA PRO A 97 -6.81 -4.17 9.41
C PRO A 97 -8.17 -4.29 8.70
N GLY A 98 -8.21 -5.15 7.69
CA GLY A 98 -9.39 -5.51 6.93
C GLY A 98 -9.16 -5.53 5.43
N THR A 99 -10.24 -5.75 4.69
CA THR A 99 -10.20 -5.82 3.23
C THR A 99 -10.22 -4.42 2.62
N TYR A 100 -9.23 -4.14 1.78
CA TYR A 100 -9.15 -2.94 0.97
C TYR A 100 -9.54 -3.25 -0.47
N ARG A 101 -10.10 -2.26 -1.16
CA ARG A 101 -10.42 -2.34 -2.59
C ARG A 101 -9.76 -1.19 -3.34
N ILE A 102 -9.09 -1.52 -4.43
CA ILE A 102 -8.47 -0.57 -5.34
C ILE A 102 -9.34 -0.52 -6.58
N ASP A 103 -9.86 0.66 -6.90
CA ASP A 103 -10.49 0.95 -8.19
C ASP A 103 -9.54 1.77 -9.03
N ALA A 104 -9.27 1.32 -10.25
CA ALA A 104 -8.43 2.03 -11.18
C ALA A 104 -9.20 2.38 -12.45
N LYS A 105 -8.95 3.58 -12.97
CA LYS A 105 -9.47 4.05 -14.24
C LYS A 105 -8.32 4.51 -15.13
N TYR A 106 -8.23 3.94 -16.32
CA TYR A 106 -7.28 4.31 -17.36
C TYR A 106 -8.07 4.65 -18.64
N SER A 107 -8.08 5.92 -19.03
CA SER A 107 -8.97 6.42 -20.08
C SER A 107 -10.44 6.05 -19.77
N ASN A 108 -11.11 5.28 -20.63
CA ASN A 108 -12.48 4.81 -20.42
C ASN A 108 -12.57 3.42 -19.74
N SER A 109 -11.43 2.79 -19.50
CA SER A 109 -11.37 1.43 -18.97
C SER A 109 -11.21 1.45 -17.46
N THR A 110 -11.91 0.54 -16.79
CA THR A 110 -11.89 0.43 -15.33
C THR A 110 -11.56 -0.99 -14.92
N ALA A 111 -10.90 -1.14 -13.78
CA ALA A 111 -10.58 -2.42 -13.18
C ALA A 111 -10.55 -2.29 -11.66
N SER A 112 -10.83 -3.37 -10.95
CA SER A 112 -10.81 -3.39 -9.49
C SER A 112 -10.07 -4.62 -8.96
N VAL A 113 -9.39 -4.49 -7.83
CA VAL A 113 -8.76 -5.60 -7.10
C VAL A 113 -8.89 -5.37 -5.60
N SER A 114 -8.93 -6.46 -4.83
CA SER A 114 -8.96 -6.42 -3.37
C SER A 114 -7.78 -7.15 -2.76
N PHE A 115 -7.36 -6.69 -1.60
CA PHE A 115 -6.34 -7.31 -0.76
C PHE A 115 -6.72 -7.14 0.72
N ASP A 116 -6.21 -8.01 1.57
CA ASP A 116 -6.41 -7.92 3.01
C ASP A 116 -5.17 -7.35 3.70
N LEU A 117 -5.38 -6.47 4.68
CA LEU A 117 -4.36 -6.05 5.63
C LEU A 117 -4.65 -6.72 6.98
N ILE A 118 -3.70 -7.47 7.52
CA ILE A 118 -3.84 -8.14 8.80
C ILE A 118 -2.84 -7.61 9.84
N ASP A 119 -3.28 -7.55 11.10
CA ASP A 119 -2.38 -7.30 12.23
C ASP A 119 -1.82 -8.65 12.72
N THR A 120 -0.56 -8.92 12.41
CA THR A 120 0.15 -10.13 12.87
C THR A 120 0.78 -9.96 14.25
N GLY A 121 0.65 -8.79 14.87
CA GLY A 121 1.35 -8.41 16.11
C GLY A 121 2.80 -7.97 15.87
N LYS A 122 3.27 -7.95 14.61
CA LYS A 122 4.60 -7.49 14.25
C LYS A 122 4.73 -5.99 14.51
N ILE A 123 5.75 -5.62 15.29
CA ILE A 123 6.03 -4.22 15.59
C ILE A 123 6.74 -3.58 14.40
N VAL A 124 6.15 -2.52 13.87
CA VAL A 124 6.70 -1.70 12.80
C VAL A 124 6.67 -0.26 13.24
N ILE A 125 7.85 0.37 13.34
CA ILE A 125 7.98 1.70 13.91
C ILE A 125 8.08 2.70 12.76
N PRO A 126 7.18 3.69 12.69
CA PRO A 126 7.24 4.72 11.67
C PRO A 126 8.59 5.45 11.59
N ILE A 127 9.03 5.74 10.37
CA ILE A 127 10.38 6.26 10.06
C ILE A 127 10.70 7.59 10.75
N GLU A 128 9.68 8.38 11.09
CA GLU A 128 9.81 9.63 11.84
C GLU A 128 10.44 9.40 13.22
N PHE A 129 10.18 8.27 13.88
CA PHE A 129 10.78 7.96 15.17
C PHE A 129 12.26 7.61 15.04
N LYS A 130 12.65 6.89 13.98
CA LYS A 130 14.07 6.65 13.66
C LYS A 130 14.79 7.97 13.38
N SER A 131 14.15 8.85 12.61
CA SER A 131 14.69 10.17 12.26
C SER A 131 14.87 11.03 13.50
N LEU A 132 13.86 11.04 14.39
CA LEU A 132 13.93 11.71 15.68
C LEU A 132 15.13 11.21 16.50
N VAL A 133 15.27 9.89 16.67
CA VAL A 133 16.41 9.31 17.40
C VAL A 133 17.74 9.68 16.77
N LYS A 134 17.91 9.59 15.44
CA LYS A 134 19.14 10.01 14.76
C LYS A 134 19.51 11.46 15.09
N THR A 135 18.52 12.35 15.16
CA THR A 135 18.75 13.75 15.57
C THR A 135 19.14 13.86 17.03
N LEU A 136 18.49 13.11 17.94
CA LEU A 136 18.85 13.11 19.37
C LEU A 136 20.29 12.64 19.61
N GLU A 137 20.75 11.62 18.86
CA GLU A 137 22.10 11.06 18.94
C GLU A 137 23.21 12.00 18.44
N GLN A 138 22.88 13.08 17.73
CA GLN A 138 23.88 14.09 17.35
C GLN A 138 24.36 14.91 18.56
N GLY A 139 23.58 14.93 19.64
CA GLY A 139 23.96 15.53 20.91
C GLY A 139 24.36 14.48 21.95
N SER A 140 24.13 14.81 23.22
CA SER A 140 24.26 13.87 24.34
C SER A 140 22.85 13.60 24.91
N PRO A 141 22.07 12.71 24.27
CA PRO A 141 20.69 12.48 24.66
C PRO A 141 20.57 11.94 26.09
N THR A 142 19.64 12.51 26.85
CA THR A 142 19.37 12.13 28.23
C THR A 142 18.37 10.96 28.29
N ASP A 143 18.35 10.23 29.40
CA ASP A 143 17.36 9.16 29.65
C ASP A 143 15.93 9.67 29.47
N LYS A 144 15.66 10.92 29.86
CA LYS A 144 14.35 11.58 29.67
C LYS A 144 13.96 11.71 28.20
N MET A 145 14.93 11.97 27.31
CA MET A 145 14.68 12.09 25.87
C MET A 145 14.33 10.73 25.26
N TYR A 146 15.09 9.68 25.57
CA TYR A 146 14.76 8.31 25.15
C TYR A 146 13.42 7.84 25.72
N ALA A 147 13.17 8.09 27.01
CA ALA A 147 11.90 7.79 27.64
C ALA A 147 10.74 8.49 26.92
N GLY A 148 10.92 9.74 26.50
CA GLY A 148 9.94 10.46 25.69
C GLY A 148 9.58 9.73 24.39
N VAL A 149 10.58 9.27 23.63
CA VAL A 149 10.35 8.48 22.41
C VAL A 149 9.58 7.19 22.72
N ILE A 150 10.00 6.45 23.75
CA ILE A 150 9.35 5.19 24.16
C ILE A 150 7.88 5.45 24.56
N ARG A 151 7.61 6.53 25.31
CA ARG A 151 6.25 6.93 25.69
C ARG A 151 5.38 7.19 24.47
N GLU A 152 5.89 7.89 23.48
CA GLU A 152 5.14 8.13 22.24
C GLU A 152 4.83 6.82 21.52
N LEU A 153 5.77 5.88 21.47
CA LEU A 153 5.52 4.58 20.85
C LEU A 153 4.42 3.79 21.59
N ILE A 154 4.38 3.86 22.92
CA ILE A 154 3.33 3.22 23.74
C ILE A 154 1.99 3.94 23.52
N ASN A 155 1.96 5.28 23.61
CA ASN A 155 0.75 6.09 23.47
C ASN A 155 0.09 5.93 22.10
N ASN A 156 0.89 5.75 21.04
CA ASN A 156 0.41 5.49 19.68
C ASN A 156 0.05 4.02 19.43
N ASN A 157 0.03 3.17 20.47
CA ASN A 157 -0.24 1.73 20.40
C ASN A 157 0.69 0.98 19.43
N ILE A 158 1.92 1.47 19.25
CA ILE A 158 2.98 0.79 18.48
C ILE A 158 3.64 -0.28 19.36
N LEU A 159 3.94 0.06 20.62
CA LEU A 159 4.41 -0.88 21.64
C LEU A 159 3.27 -1.24 22.58
N ASN A 160 3.11 -2.53 22.84
CA ASN A 160 2.12 -3.09 23.74
C ASN A 160 2.74 -3.42 25.10
N VAL A 161 2.60 -2.48 26.04
CA VAL A 161 3.02 -2.68 27.43
C VAL A 161 1.77 -2.76 28.31
N PRO A 162 1.30 -3.97 28.69
CA PRO A 162 0.09 -4.10 29.50
C PRO A 162 0.30 -3.48 30.88
N ASN A 163 -0.74 -2.81 31.39
CA ASN A 163 -0.71 -2.08 32.67
C ASN A 163 0.35 -0.97 32.72
N TYR A 164 0.67 -0.35 31.57
CA TYR A 164 1.58 0.78 31.54
C TYR A 164 1.05 1.95 32.40
N ASN A 165 1.83 2.32 33.42
CA ASN A 165 1.58 3.48 34.26
C ASN A 165 2.84 4.36 34.23
N PRO A 166 2.79 5.55 33.60
CA PRO A 166 3.96 6.40 33.45
C PRO A 166 4.51 6.79 34.84
N THR A 167 5.80 6.60 35.02
CA THR A 167 6.48 6.94 36.27
C THR A 167 7.18 8.30 36.18
N ASN A 168 7.31 9.00 37.31
CA ASN A 168 8.08 10.25 37.38
C ASN A 168 9.60 10.02 37.29
N GLN A 169 10.05 8.77 37.46
CA GLN A 169 11.45 8.38 37.35
C GLN A 169 11.71 7.83 35.95
N THR A 170 12.75 8.35 35.29
CA THR A 170 13.18 7.82 33.98
C THR A 170 14.55 7.20 34.14
N TYR A 171 14.66 5.94 33.73
CA TYR A 171 15.93 5.23 33.73
C TYR A 171 16.05 4.39 32.46
N VAL A 172 17.09 4.66 31.67
CA VAL A 172 17.43 3.91 30.47
C VAL A 172 18.88 3.46 30.58
N PRO A 173 19.16 2.14 30.75
CA PRO A 173 20.51 1.65 30.93
C PRO A 173 21.45 2.08 29.80
N GLN A 174 22.70 2.42 30.15
CA GLN A 174 23.67 2.92 29.17
C GLN A 174 23.92 1.92 28.03
N TRP A 175 23.96 0.62 28.34
CA TRP A 175 24.12 -0.43 27.33
C TRP A 175 22.92 -0.50 26.36
N PHE A 176 21.72 -0.11 26.81
CA PHE A 176 20.52 -0.14 25.97
C PHE A 176 20.54 0.97 24.91
N LYS A 177 21.18 2.11 25.21
CA LYS A 177 21.37 3.21 24.24
C LYS A 177 22.13 2.77 22.99
N ASN A 178 23.01 1.77 23.11
CA ASN A 178 23.66 1.15 21.95
C ASN A 178 22.64 0.43 21.05
N ASN A 179 21.65 -0.26 21.62
CA ASN A 179 20.58 -0.90 20.85
C ASN A 179 19.71 0.14 20.13
N VAL A 180 19.44 1.28 20.79
CA VAL A 180 18.73 2.41 20.16
C VAL A 180 19.49 2.92 18.93
N LYS A 181 20.82 3.08 19.05
CA LYS A 181 21.67 3.47 17.92
C LYS A 181 21.66 2.42 16.80
N TRP A 182 21.80 1.13 17.14
CA TRP A 182 21.76 0.05 16.16
C TRP A 182 20.42 -0.03 15.43
N TRP A 183 19.31 0.11 16.14
CA TRP A 183 17.97 0.20 15.54
C TRP A 183 17.83 1.41 14.62
N SER A 184 18.29 2.59 15.04
CA SER A 184 18.22 3.80 14.21
C SER A 184 19.01 3.65 12.91
N ASN A 185 20.10 2.87 12.93
CA ASN A 185 20.94 2.59 11.77
C ASN A 185 20.53 1.30 11.02
N ASP A 186 19.31 0.80 11.24
CA ASP A 186 18.75 -0.37 10.58
C ASP A 186 19.59 -1.66 10.77
N SER A 187 20.43 -1.70 11.82
CA SER A 187 21.21 -2.89 12.20
C SER A 187 20.41 -3.89 13.04
N ILE A 188 19.31 -3.42 13.64
CA ILE A 188 18.30 -4.23 14.36
C ILE A 188 16.93 -3.85 13.79
N SER A 189 16.06 -4.82 13.56
CA SER A 189 14.73 -4.58 13.04
C SER A 189 13.83 -3.86 14.05
N ASP A 190 12.78 -3.20 13.56
CA ASP A 190 11.77 -2.56 14.43
C ASP A 190 11.13 -3.57 15.38
N ASN A 191 10.93 -4.81 14.91
CA ASN A 191 10.31 -5.86 15.69
C ASN A 191 11.21 -6.31 16.85
N GLU A 192 12.49 -6.58 16.59
CA GLU A 192 13.47 -6.93 17.63
C GLU A 192 13.64 -5.79 18.64
N PHE A 193 13.77 -4.56 18.15
CA PHE A 193 13.91 -3.38 19.00
C PHE A 193 12.67 -3.16 19.88
N GLY A 194 11.47 -3.17 19.29
CA GLY A 194 10.22 -3.01 20.01
C GLY A 194 9.98 -4.09 21.06
N MET A 195 10.15 -5.36 20.69
CA MET A 195 10.03 -6.48 21.63
C MET A 195 11.03 -6.37 22.80
N SER A 196 12.25 -5.90 22.53
CA SER A 196 13.24 -5.68 23.59
C SER A 196 12.80 -4.58 24.57
N ILE A 197 12.22 -3.48 24.07
CA ILE A 197 11.69 -2.40 24.93
C ILE A 197 10.55 -2.93 25.79
N GLU A 198 9.56 -3.59 25.18
CA GLU A 198 8.41 -4.15 25.90
C GLU A 198 8.86 -5.07 27.03
N TYR A 199 9.78 -5.99 26.75
CA TYR A 199 10.33 -6.91 27.74
C TYR A 199 11.07 -6.16 28.86
N LEU A 200 11.95 -5.20 28.52
CA LEU A 200 12.76 -4.49 29.52
C LEU A 200 11.91 -3.60 30.43
N ILE A 201 10.82 -3.02 29.92
CA ILE A 201 9.86 -2.28 30.74
C ILE A 201 9.11 -3.26 31.65
N GLN A 202 8.63 -4.39 31.12
CA GLN A 202 7.95 -5.42 31.93
C GLN A 202 8.83 -5.97 33.06
N LYS A 203 10.15 -6.02 32.87
CA LYS A 203 11.12 -6.43 33.90
C LYS A 203 11.57 -5.29 34.82
N GLY A 204 11.09 -4.06 34.62
CA GLY A 204 11.48 -2.88 35.40
C GLY A 204 12.94 -2.45 35.19
N ILE A 205 13.59 -2.94 34.14
CA ILE A 205 14.98 -2.59 33.78
C ILE A 205 15.01 -1.22 33.09
N ILE A 206 14.00 -0.94 32.24
CA ILE A 206 13.72 0.39 31.72
C ILE A 206 12.52 0.96 32.48
N GLN A 207 12.64 2.21 32.92
CA GLN A 207 11.56 2.96 33.57
C GLN A 207 11.24 4.20 32.74
N VAL A 208 9.99 4.31 32.31
CA VAL A 208 9.43 5.41 31.52
C VAL A 208 8.09 5.85 32.08
#